data_AF-A0A3L6JDC3-F1
#
_entry.id   AF-A0A3L6JDC3-F1
#
_cell.length_a   1.000
_cell.length_b   1.000
_cell.length_c   1.000
_cell.angle_alpha   90.00
_cell.angle_beta   90.00
_cell.angle_gamma   90.00
#
_symmetry.space_group_name_H-M   'P 1'
#
loop_
_entity.id
_entity.type
_entity.pdbx_description
1 polymer ?
#
loop_
_entity_poly.entity_id
_entity_poly.type
_entity_poly.pdbx_seq_one_letter_code
_entity_poly.pdbx_strand_id
1 'polypeptide(L)'
;MSYSVMQIIDLMGNGFPLLLNSVLSRTPIFVAGQDVEVVDDITDSLTLLCPHRHKMVFWRDFTSESEIQSVLDEEKHDYEVLRTVACSLSSSFGSVLDRVTQFTGWIVAVPIGANVLGLRVSEDTLSNLVSRVQHKSGNCGLLRVTAPSSVSFSLAKPSSLSLEVEKRIVAKILTRKSQSLERIRRLLGKSLRDLRVSEQIIEEVLKLDDEAVKLTRDVFEEEISGYVHAARRAVMILSRIRLARDLGALTTLTERNLYEAIGWDTGDIPDLARFISTEWHEDFSDCIKGGAISGLGAYVDSMWGT
;
A
#
# COMPACT_ATOMS: atom_id res chain seq x y z
N MET A 1 -17.43 9.10 -8.75
CA MET A 1 -16.22 9.72 -9.36
C MET A 1 -14.99 9.07 -8.72
N SER A 2 -14.11 8.41 -9.46
CA SER A 2 -12.92 7.80 -8.84
C SER A 2 -11.86 8.86 -8.50
N TYR A 3 -11.34 8.81 -7.27
CA TYR A 3 -10.18 9.60 -6.86
C TYR A 3 -8.90 8.99 -7.44
N SER A 4 -8.08 9.82 -8.08
CA SER A 4 -6.72 9.48 -8.49
C SER A 4 -5.77 9.39 -7.28
N VAL A 5 -4.62 8.72 -7.45
CA VAL A 5 -3.57 8.65 -6.42
C VAL A 5 -3.15 10.04 -5.96
N MET A 6 -3.03 11.00 -6.88
CA MET A 6 -2.69 12.39 -6.54
C MET A 6 -3.73 13.02 -5.61
N GLN A 7 -5.02 12.86 -5.95
CA GLN A 7 -6.09 13.41 -5.12
C GLN A 7 -6.09 12.78 -3.73
N ILE A 8 -5.81 11.47 -3.60
CA ILE A 8 -5.68 10.84 -2.27
C ILE A 8 -4.50 11.42 -1.49
N ILE A 9 -3.34 11.62 -2.14
CA ILE A 9 -2.16 12.25 -1.52
C ILE A 9 -2.52 13.66 -1.03
N ASP A 10 -3.17 14.47 -1.87
CA ASP A 10 -3.55 15.85 -1.54
C ASP A 10 -4.60 15.91 -0.42
N LEU A 11 -5.59 15.01 -0.44
CA LEU A 11 -6.62 14.91 0.59
C LEU A 11 -6.06 14.55 1.97
N MET A 12 -5.09 13.63 2.01
CA MET A 12 -4.54 13.10 3.25
C MET A 12 -3.35 13.91 3.77
N GLY A 13 -2.63 14.59 2.88
CA GLY A 13 -1.39 15.31 3.19
C GLY A 13 -0.42 14.45 4.00
N ASN A 14 -0.08 14.90 5.21
CA ASN A 14 0.83 14.21 6.12
C ASN A 14 0.31 12.85 6.63
N GLY A 15 -0.99 12.57 6.50
CA GLY A 15 -1.59 11.29 6.87
C GLY A 15 -1.40 10.19 5.82
N PHE A 16 -1.03 10.55 4.57
CA PHE A 16 -0.91 9.60 3.47
C PHE A 16 0.12 8.48 3.71
N PRO A 17 1.33 8.73 4.27
CA PRO A 17 2.29 7.67 4.52
C PRO A 17 1.75 6.57 5.44
N LEU A 18 0.95 6.93 6.45
CA LEU A 18 0.33 5.97 7.37
C LEU A 18 -0.74 5.12 6.65
N LEU A 19 -1.54 5.76 5.78
CA LEU A 19 -2.52 5.08 4.94
C LEU A 19 -1.84 4.10 3.99
N LEU A 20 -0.79 4.55 3.29
CA LEU A 20 -0.02 3.72 2.37
C LEU A 20 0.59 2.52 3.12
N ASN A 21 1.18 2.74 4.30
CA ASN A 21 1.72 1.65 5.11
C ASN A 21 0.63 0.63 5.49
N SER A 22 -0.57 1.11 5.83
CA SER A 22 -1.71 0.25 6.20
C SER A 22 -2.17 -0.59 5.02
N VAL A 23 -2.26 0.01 3.83
CA VAL A 23 -2.59 -0.71 2.59
C VAL A 23 -1.51 -1.76 2.29
N LEU A 24 -0.23 -1.36 2.28
CA LEU A 24 0.90 -2.27 2.01
C LEU A 24 1.00 -3.39 3.03
N SER A 25 0.69 -3.14 4.30
CA SER A 25 0.73 -4.16 5.36
C SER A 25 -0.55 -5.03 5.42
N ARG A 26 -1.45 -4.94 4.43
CA ARG A 26 -2.76 -5.63 4.42
C ARG A 26 -3.57 -5.41 5.70
N THR A 27 -3.40 -4.25 6.36
CA THR A 27 -4.18 -3.90 7.53
C THR A 27 -5.62 -3.64 7.08
N PRO A 28 -6.64 -4.20 7.76
CA PRO A 28 -8.03 -3.90 7.45
C PRO A 28 -8.30 -2.39 7.49
N ILE A 29 -8.95 -1.83 6.48
CA ILE A 29 -9.30 -0.40 6.43
C ILE A 29 -10.82 -0.24 6.36
N PHE A 30 -11.38 0.50 7.31
CA PHE A 30 -12.79 0.91 7.31
C PHE A 30 -12.89 2.35 6.85
N VAL A 31 -13.57 2.58 5.72
CA VAL A 31 -13.83 3.91 5.15
C VAL A 31 -15.23 4.31 5.59
N ALA A 32 -15.34 5.26 6.52
CA ALA A 32 -16.59 5.56 7.20
C ALA A 32 -17.01 7.01 7.04
N GLY A 33 -18.25 7.25 6.62
CA GLY A 33 -18.78 8.58 6.37
C GLY A 33 -20.28 8.56 6.10
N GLN A 34 -20.89 9.74 6.02
CA GLN A 34 -22.33 9.89 5.77
C GLN A 34 -22.70 9.88 4.29
N ASP A 35 -21.81 10.42 3.45
CA ASP A 35 -21.99 10.45 2.01
C ASP A 35 -21.57 9.10 1.41
N VAL A 36 -22.56 8.31 1.02
CA VAL A 36 -22.38 6.94 0.51
C VAL A 36 -21.56 6.93 -0.78
N GLU A 37 -21.81 7.88 -1.68
CA GLU A 37 -21.12 7.94 -2.98
C GLU A 37 -19.64 8.24 -2.78
N VAL A 38 -19.33 9.23 -1.94
CA VAL A 38 -17.95 9.61 -1.62
C VAL A 38 -17.22 8.47 -0.88
N VAL A 39 -17.90 7.81 0.06
CA VAL A 39 -17.33 6.66 0.78
C VAL A 39 -16.99 5.53 -0.19
N ASP A 40 -17.90 5.19 -1.10
CA ASP A 40 -17.68 4.12 -2.09
C ASP A 40 -16.58 4.49 -3.08
N ASP A 41 -16.57 5.73 -3.57
CA ASP A 41 -15.53 6.24 -4.47
C ASP A 41 -14.13 6.19 -3.82
N ILE A 42 -14.00 6.62 -2.55
CA ILE A 42 -12.73 6.54 -1.81
C ILE A 42 -12.34 5.07 -1.59
N THR A 43 -13.29 4.23 -1.17
CA THR A 43 -13.05 2.79 -0.91
C THR A 43 -12.49 2.11 -2.16
N ASP A 44 -13.11 2.37 -3.31
CA ASP A 44 -12.66 1.84 -4.60
C ASP A 44 -11.27 2.38 -4.96
N SER A 45 -11.05 3.68 -4.79
CA SER A 45 -9.78 4.34 -5.11
C SER A 45 -8.62 3.93 -4.20
N LEU A 46 -8.85 3.52 -2.96
CA LEU A 46 -7.78 3.00 -2.10
C LEU A 46 -7.15 1.71 -2.65
N THR A 47 -7.89 0.93 -3.44
CA THR A 47 -7.33 -0.27 -4.10
C THR A 47 -6.22 0.08 -5.10
N LEU A 48 -6.23 1.30 -5.66
CA LEU A 48 -5.19 1.80 -6.58
C LEU A 48 -3.83 1.99 -5.88
N LEU A 49 -3.80 2.05 -4.55
CA LEU A 49 -2.57 2.20 -3.77
C LEU A 49 -1.74 0.91 -3.69
N CYS A 50 -2.29 -0.23 -4.14
CA CYS A 50 -1.60 -1.51 -4.19
C CYS A 50 -1.67 -2.15 -5.60
N PRO A 51 -1.04 -1.54 -6.62
CA PRO A 51 -1.13 -1.97 -8.01
C PRO A 51 -0.54 -3.38 -8.27
N HIS A 52 0.30 -3.88 -7.37
CA HIS A 52 0.84 -5.24 -7.41
C HIS A 52 -0.17 -6.32 -6.96
N ARG A 53 -1.36 -5.92 -6.50
CA ARG A 53 -2.39 -6.84 -6.00
C ARG A 53 -3.56 -6.95 -6.96
N HIS A 54 -4.15 -8.14 -7.01
CA HIS A 54 -5.41 -8.38 -7.69
C HIS A 54 -6.57 -7.86 -6.84
N LYS A 55 -7.41 -7.02 -7.43
CA LYS A 55 -8.60 -6.47 -6.76
C LYS A 55 -9.77 -7.41 -6.91
N MET A 56 -10.39 -7.80 -5.80
CA MET A 56 -11.67 -8.52 -5.78
C MET A 56 -12.73 -7.70 -5.03
N VAL A 57 -13.90 -7.54 -5.63
CA VAL A 57 -15.03 -6.78 -5.08
C VAL A 57 -16.11 -7.74 -4.59
N PHE A 58 -16.46 -7.64 -3.32
CA PHE A 58 -17.52 -8.43 -2.70
C PHE A 58 -18.89 -8.11 -3.33
N TRP A 59 -19.71 -9.15 -3.54
CA TRP A 59 -20.94 -9.17 -4.34
C TRP A 59 -20.82 -8.97 -5.85
N ARG A 60 -19.62 -8.71 -6.37
CA ARG A 60 -19.37 -8.70 -7.82
C ARG A 60 -18.54 -9.89 -8.26
N ASP A 61 -17.42 -10.09 -7.57
CA ASP A 61 -16.41 -11.09 -7.92
C ASP A 61 -16.52 -12.34 -7.02
N PHE A 62 -17.06 -12.19 -5.80
CA PHE A 62 -17.31 -13.28 -4.85
C PHE A 62 -18.45 -12.91 -3.87
N THR A 63 -19.09 -13.90 -3.25
CA THR A 63 -20.27 -13.70 -2.37
C THR A 63 -20.18 -14.38 -1.01
N SER A 64 -19.13 -15.18 -0.80
CA SER A 64 -18.91 -15.94 0.43
C SER A 64 -17.49 -15.78 0.97
N GLU A 65 -17.32 -15.89 2.30
CA GLU A 65 -16.00 -15.89 2.93
C GLU A 65 -15.17 -17.10 2.49
N SER A 66 -15.80 -18.25 2.20
CA SER A 66 -15.10 -19.45 1.74
C SER A 66 -14.39 -19.24 0.40
N GLU A 67 -15.00 -18.52 -0.54
CA GLU A 67 -14.41 -18.24 -1.86
C GLU A 67 -13.12 -17.42 -1.73
N ILE A 68 -13.17 -16.33 -0.96
CA ILE A 68 -11.98 -15.49 -0.74
C ILE A 68 -10.94 -16.22 0.12
N GLN A 69 -11.36 -17.06 1.07
CA GLN A 69 -10.43 -17.84 1.88
C GLN A 69 -9.66 -18.85 1.03
N SER A 70 -10.31 -19.50 0.05
CA SER A 70 -9.62 -20.39 -0.89
C SER A 70 -8.55 -19.65 -1.69
N VAL A 71 -8.85 -18.44 -2.18
CA VAL A 71 -7.86 -17.59 -2.88
C VAL A 71 -6.69 -17.23 -1.96
N LEU A 72 -6.97 -16.79 -0.72
CA LEU A 72 -5.95 -16.47 0.27
C LEU A 72 -5.10 -17.68 0.67
N ASP A 73 -5.68 -18.88 0.66
CA ASP A 73 -4.94 -20.11 0.93
C ASP A 73 -4.07 -20.51 -0.26
N GLU A 74 -4.53 -20.34 -1.50
CA GLU A 74 -3.69 -20.51 -2.70
C GLU A 74 -2.49 -19.55 -2.70
N GLU A 75 -2.69 -18.28 -2.32
CA GLU A 75 -1.61 -17.29 -2.17
C GLU A 75 -0.49 -17.78 -1.25
N LYS A 76 -0.79 -18.49 -0.16
CA LYS A 76 0.22 -18.99 0.78
C LYS A 76 1.18 -20.00 0.16
N HIS A 77 0.73 -20.76 -0.83
CA HIS A 77 1.50 -21.87 -1.39
C HIS A 77 2.36 -21.46 -2.59
N ASP A 78 2.03 -20.34 -3.24
CA ASP A 78 2.74 -19.87 -4.42
C ASP A 78 3.16 -18.39 -4.28
N TYR A 79 4.48 -18.16 -4.22
CA TYR A 79 5.06 -16.81 -4.18
C TYR A 79 4.96 -16.07 -5.52
N GLU A 80 4.59 -16.77 -6.59
CA GLU A 80 4.41 -16.23 -7.95
C GLU A 80 3.04 -15.65 -8.23
N VAL A 81 2.02 -16.00 -7.44
CA VAL A 81 0.65 -15.49 -7.59
C VAL A 81 0.52 -14.05 -7.07
N LEU A 82 -0.23 -13.21 -7.79
CA LEU A 82 -0.57 -11.85 -7.32
C LEU A 82 -1.44 -11.94 -6.07
N ARG A 83 -1.07 -11.22 -5.02
CA ARG A 83 -1.87 -11.18 -3.78
C ARG A 83 -3.16 -10.41 -3.98
N THR A 84 -4.17 -10.74 -3.19
CA THR A 84 -5.51 -10.16 -3.32
C THR A 84 -5.72 -9.02 -2.34
N VAL A 85 -6.35 -7.95 -2.83
CA VAL A 85 -7.01 -6.93 -2.01
C VAL A 85 -8.52 -7.07 -2.17
N ALA A 86 -9.21 -7.29 -1.07
CA ALA A 86 -10.66 -7.41 -1.05
C ALA A 86 -11.29 -6.04 -0.79
N CYS A 87 -12.32 -5.69 -1.54
CA CYS A 87 -13.05 -4.44 -1.40
C CYS A 87 -14.55 -4.70 -1.23
N SER A 88 -15.21 -3.98 -0.32
CA SER A 88 -16.66 -3.96 -0.21
C SER A 88 -17.18 -2.54 -0.25
N LEU A 89 -18.16 -2.31 -1.10
CA LEU A 89 -18.92 -1.06 -1.17
C LEU A 89 -20.00 -1.01 -0.09
N SER A 90 -20.59 0.17 0.10
CA SER A 90 -21.58 0.45 1.13
C SER A 90 -22.80 -0.43 0.98
N SER A 91 -23.24 -0.68 -0.26
CA SER A 91 -24.40 -1.53 -0.58
C SER A 91 -24.32 -2.94 -0.02
N SER A 92 -23.10 -3.48 0.13
CA SER A 92 -22.85 -4.82 0.62
C SER A 92 -22.48 -4.91 2.10
N PHE A 93 -22.40 -3.76 2.80
CA PHE A 93 -21.88 -3.68 4.17
C PHE A 93 -22.58 -4.64 5.14
N GLY A 94 -23.92 -4.69 5.13
CA GLY A 94 -24.68 -5.59 6.01
C GLY A 94 -24.30 -7.06 5.81
N SER A 95 -24.16 -7.49 4.56
CA SER A 95 -23.74 -8.87 4.25
C SER A 95 -22.29 -9.15 4.64
N VAL A 96 -21.39 -8.17 4.55
CA VAL A 96 -20.01 -8.32 5.02
C VAL A 96 -19.98 -8.52 6.53
N LEU A 97 -20.77 -7.75 7.28
CA LEU A 97 -20.82 -7.87 8.73
C LEU A 97 -21.23 -9.27 9.21
N ASP A 98 -22.15 -9.90 8.48
CA ASP A 98 -22.71 -11.22 8.80
C ASP A 98 -21.84 -12.37 8.32
N ARG A 99 -21.21 -12.23 7.15
CA ARG A 99 -20.54 -13.34 6.45
C ARG A 99 -19.04 -13.37 6.60
N VAL A 100 -18.41 -12.23 6.93
CA VAL A 100 -16.95 -12.10 6.95
C VAL A 100 -16.46 -11.98 8.38
N THR A 101 -15.53 -12.85 8.74
CA THR A 101 -14.93 -12.91 10.07
C THR A 101 -13.47 -12.49 10.07
N GLN A 102 -12.76 -12.67 8.95
CA GLN A 102 -11.38 -12.23 8.75
C GLN A 102 -11.31 -11.07 7.75
N PHE A 103 -10.72 -9.95 8.19
CA PHE A 103 -10.67 -8.72 7.40
C PHE A 103 -9.25 -8.37 6.89
N THR A 104 -8.30 -9.31 6.98
CA THR A 104 -6.93 -9.07 6.51
C THR A 104 -6.93 -8.73 5.02
N GLY A 105 -6.37 -7.58 4.65
CA GLY A 105 -6.37 -7.08 3.28
C GLY A 105 -7.72 -6.57 2.76
N TRP A 106 -8.70 -6.36 3.64
CA TRP A 106 -9.99 -5.79 3.29
C TRP A 106 -10.03 -4.28 3.39
N ILE A 107 -10.67 -3.64 2.42
CA ILE A 107 -11.07 -2.25 2.43
C ILE A 107 -12.60 -2.21 2.38
N VAL A 108 -13.24 -1.69 3.42
CA VAL A 108 -14.69 -1.79 3.61
C VAL A 108 -15.30 -0.41 3.78
N ALA A 109 -16.25 -0.10 2.92
CA ALA A 109 -17.11 1.07 3.02
C ALA A 109 -18.13 0.90 4.16
N VAL A 110 -18.25 1.92 5.02
CA VAL A 110 -19.11 1.98 6.19
C VAL A 110 -20.00 3.24 6.11
N PRO A 111 -21.25 3.11 5.63
CA PRO A 111 -22.13 4.25 5.35
C PRO A 111 -22.85 4.72 6.62
N ILE A 112 -22.17 5.47 7.49
CA ILE A 112 -22.69 5.93 8.79
C ILE A 112 -23.90 6.83 8.60
N GLY A 113 -24.97 6.59 9.35
CA GLY A 113 -26.19 7.40 9.33
C GLY A 113 -27.08 7.15 8.12
N ALA A 114 -26.60 6.41 7.11
CA ALA A 114 -27.41 5.94 6.00
C ALA A 114 -28.19 4.68 6.41
N ASN A 115 -29.32 4.47 5.72
CA ASN A 115 -30.04 3.21 5.77
C ASN A 115 -29.69 2.42 4.52
N VAL A 116 -28.91 1.35 4.67
CA VAL A 116 -28.51 0.50 3.55
C VAL A 116 -29.15 -0.87 3.73
N LEU A 117 -30.00 -1.25 2.77
CA LEU A 117 -30.74 -2.52 2.78
C LEU A 117 -31.51 -2.78 4.09
N GLY A 118 -32.03 -1.73 4.73
CA GLY A 118 -32.78 -1.84 5.98
C GLY A 118 -31.90 -1.83 7.25
N LEU A 119 -30.57 -1.80 7.12
CA LEU A 119 -29.65 -1.62 8.23
C LEU A 119 -29.33 -0.13 8.40
N ARG A 120 -29.71 0.44 9.55
CA ARG A 120 -29.24 1.76 9.95
C ARG A 120 -27.87 1.62 10.60
N VAL A 121 -26.84 2.07 9.91
CA VAL A 121 -25.46 1.99 10.41
C VAL A 121 -25.21 3.17 11.35
N SER A 122 -24.88 2.90 12.61
CA SER A 122 -24.51 3.93 13.60
C SER A 122 -23.02 3.89 13.91
N GLU A 123 -22.54 4.91 14.63
CA GLU A 123 -21.20 4.92 15.20
C GLU A 123 -20.94 3.73 16.15
N ASP A 124 -22.00 3.22 16.81
CA ASP A 124 -21.90 2.03 17.65
C ASP A 124 -21.63 0.78 16.81
N THR A 125 -22.27 0.66 15.63
CA THR A 125 -22.01 -0.44 14.69
C THR A 125 -20.54 -0.46 14.27
N LEU A 126 -19.99 0.71 13.95
CA LEU A 126 -18.59 0.85 13.59
C LEU A 126 -17.66 0.54 14.77
N SER A 127 -17.99 1.01 15.97
CA SER A 127 -17.21 0.74 17.18
C SER A 127 -17.18 -0.77 17.51
N ASN A 128 -18.31 -1.45 17.33
CA ASN A 128 -18.41 -2.91 17.47
C ASN A 128 -17.63 -3.67 16.40
N LEU A 129 -17.60 -3.16 15.16
CA LEU A 129 -16.80 -3.74 14.09
C LEU A 129 -15.30 -3.60 14.39
N VAL A 130 -14.87 -2.40 14.79
CA VAL A 130 -13.47 -2.11 15.14
C VAL A 130 -13.01 -3.00 16.29
N SER A 131 -13.81 -3.12 17.36
CA SER A 131 -13.46 -4.00 18.50
C SER A 131 -13.38 -5.46 18.09
N ARG A 132 -14.35 -5.95 17.29
CA ARG A 132 -14.34 -7.32 16.73
C ARG A 132 -13.08 -7.60 15.91
N VAL A 133 -12.66 -6.66 15.07
CA VAL A 133 -11.48 -6.80 14.21
C VAL A 133 -10.19 -6.70 15.02
N GLN A 134 -10.12 -5.80 16.00
CA GLN A 134 -8.96 -5.69 16.90
C GLN A 134 -8.70 -6.99 17.67
N HIS A 135 -9.75 -7.71 18.08
CA HIS A 135 -9.61 -9.00 18.75
C HIS A 135 -9.07 -10.11 17.84
N LYS A 136 -9.36 -10.08 16.53
CA LYS A 136 -9.00 -11.15 15.58
C LYS A 136 -7.77 -10.85 14.72
N SER A 137 -7.66 -9.62 14.22
CA SER A 137 -6.64 -9.17 13.27
C SER A 137 -5.60 -8.22 13.89
N GLY A 138 -5.69 -7.96 15.20
CA GLY A 138 -4.72 -7.17 15.97
C GLY A 138 -4.93 -5.66 15.90
N ASN A 139 -4.99 -5.10 14.68
CA ASN A 139 -5.21 -3.67 14.42
C ASN A 139 -6.08 -3.44 13.17
N CYS A 140 -6.61 -2.23 13.01
CA CYS A 140 -7.30 -1.78 11.80
C CYS A 140 -7.11 -0.28 11.59
N GLY A 141 -7.19 0.15 10.33
CA GLY A 141 -7.25 1.54 9.93
C GLY A 141 -8.68 2.04 9.84
N LEU A 142 -8.89 3.28 10.27
CA LEU A 142 -10.16 3.97 10.19
C LEU A 142 -9.96 5.27 9.41
N LEU A 143 -10.58 5.32 8.24
CA LEU A 143 -10.63 6.50 7.38
C LEU A 143 -11.99 7.15 7.58
N ARG A 144 -12.03 8.33 8.19
CA ARG A 144 -13.24 9.12 8.44
C ARG A 144 -13.42 10.17 7.35
N VAL A 145 -14.54 10.08 6.63
CA VAL A 145 -14.97 11.05 5.62
C VAL A 145 -16.00 11.98 6.25
N THR A 146 -15.61 13.22 6.53
CA THR A 146 -16.52 14.26 7.03
C THR A 146 -17.09 15.11 5.89
N ALA A 147 -16.32 15.29 4.82
CA ALA A 147 -16.72 15.97 3.59
C ALA A 147 -15.88 15.43 2.40
N PRO A 148 -16.28 15.67 1.14
CA PRO A 148 -15.54 15.23 -0.04
C PRO A 148 -14.07 15.68 -0.08
N SER A 149 -13.76 16.79 0.59
CA SER A 149 -12.42 17.38 0.68
C SER A 149 -11.79 17.29 2.07
N SER A 150 -12.45 16.64 3.03
CA SER A 150 -11.99 16.54 4.42
C SER A 150 -12.07 15.10 4.89
N VAL A 151 -10.90 14.50 4.99
CA VAL A 151 -10.76 13.09 5.35
C VAL A 151 -9.64 12.98 6.38
N SER A 152 -9.83 12.10 7.36
CA SER A 152 -8.78 11.78 8.34
C SER A 152 -8.57 10.28 8.41
N PHE A 153 -7.31 9.87 8.54
CA PHE A 153 -6.94 8.47 8.70
C PHE A 153 -6.23 8.26 10.03
N SER A 154 -6.64 7.23 10.76
CA SER A 154 -5.98 6.82 11.98
C SER A 154 -5.98 5.30 12.13
N LEU A 155 -5.00 4.78 12.86
CA LEU A 155 -5.04 3.39 13.30
C LEU A 155 -5.78 3.29 14.63
N ALA A 156 -6.57 2.24 14.79
CA ALA A 156 -7.33 2.00 16.01
C ALA A 156 -6.41 1.78 17.22
N LYS A 157 -5.21 1.21 17.01
CA LYS A 157 -4.08 1.28 17.94
C LYS A 157 -2.96 2.11 17.32
N PRO A 158 -2.44 3.15 18.02
CA PRO A 158 -1.30 3.92 17.54
C PRO A 158 -0.13 3.00 17.26
N SER A 159 0.57 3.27 16.17
CA SER A 159 1.74 2.50 15.80
C SER A 159 2.99 3.37 15.90
N SER A 160 4.04 2.87 16.54
CA SER A 160 5.34 3.55 16.65
C SER A 160 6.25 3.26 15.46
N LEU A 161 5.66 2.94 14.30
CA LEU A 161 6.40 2.48 13.13
C LEU A 161 7.14 3.63 12.46
N SER A 162 8.32 3.28 11.95
CA SER A 162 9.00 4.06 10.92
C SER A 162 8.13 4.07 9.66
N LEU A 163 7.87 5.25 9.10
CA LEU A 163 7.13 5.43 7.84
C LEU A 163 8.07 5.94 6.74
N GLU A 164 9.36 5.62 6.84
CA GLU A 164 10.40 6.20 5.98
C GLU A 164 10.29 5.71 4.55
N VAL A 165 9.89 4.45 4.32
CA VAL A 165 9.63 3.91 2.98
C VAL A 165 8.51 4.72 2.32
N GLU A 166 7.38 4.87 2.99
CA GLU A 166 6.21 5.55 2.44
C GLU A 166 6.44 7.04 2.24
N LYS A 167 7.09 7.72 3.20
CA LYS A 167 7.50 9.12 3.04
C LYS A 167 8.41 9.31 1.84
N ARG A 168 9.37 8.39 1.62
CA ARG A 168 10.30 8.48 0.50
C ARG A 168 9.61 8.22 -0.83
N ILE A 169 8.66 7.27 -0.89
CA ILE A 169 7.80 7.06 -2.07
C ILE A 169 7.06 8.35 -2.42
N VAL A 170 6.38 8.97 -1.45
CA VAL A 170 5.67 10.25 -1.65
C VAL A 170 6.61 11.35 -2.14
N ALA A 171 7.76 11.52 -1.49
CA ALA A 171 8.73 12.55 -1.86
C ALA A 171 9.26 12.36 -3.30
N LYS A 172 9.55 11.11 -3.70
CA LYS A 172 9.99 10.79 -5.06
C LYS A 172 8.90 11.09 -6.09
N ILE A 173 7.64 10.74 -5.80
CA ILE A 173 6.51 11.02 -6.69
C ILE A 173 6.37 12.52 -6.92
N LEU A 174 6.35 13.32 -5.85
CA LEU A 174 6.20 14.78 -5.95
C LEU A 174 7.39 15.42 -6.71
N THR A 175 8.61 14.92 -6.48
CA THR A 175 9.82 15.42 -7.14
C THR A 175 9.87 15.03 -8.63
N ARG A 176 9.65 13.77 -8.99
CA ARG A 176 9.63 13.33 -10.40
C ARG A 176 8.49 13.98 -11.18
N LYS A 177 7.31 14.12 -10.55
CA LYS A 177 6.16 14.81 -11.13
C LYS A 177 6.50 16.25 -11.52
N SER A 178 6.97 17.04 -10.55
CA SER A 178 7.31 18.45 -10.77
C SER A 178 8.38 18.63 -11.85
N GLN A 179 9.47 17.85 -11.79
CA GLN A 179 10.55 17.91 -12.78
C GLN A 179 10.08 17.57 -14.20
N SER A 180 9.23 16.55 -14.34
CA SER A 180 8.76 16.12 -15.65
C SER A 180 7.75 17.11 -16.25
N LEU A 181 6.82 17.62 -15.43
CA LEU A 181 5.87 18.65 -15.86
C LEU A 181 6.58 19.95 -16.25
N GLU A 182 7.58 20.38 -15.48
CA GLU A 182 8.38 21.55 -15.83
C GLU A 182 9.15 21.35 -17.15
N ARG A 183 9.72 20.16 -17.36
CA ARG A 183 10.39 19.81 -18.61
C ARG A 183 9.44 19.86 -19.80
N ILE A 184 8.24 19.30 -19.67
CA ILE A 184 7.21 19.32 -20.73
C ILE A 184 6.76 20.75 -21.00
N ARG A 185 6.44 21.54 -19.96
CA ARG A 185 6.08 22.97 -20.12
C ARG A 185 7.18 23.75 -20.83
N ARG A 186 8.45 23.51 -20.49
CA ARG A 186 9.58 24.19 -21.15
C ARG A 186 9.73 23.79 -22.60
N LEU A 187 9.51 22.53 -22.95
CA LEU A 187 9.57 22.05 -24.34
C LEU A 187 8.41 22.62 -25.16
N LEU A 188 7.17 22.51 -24.68
CA LEU A 188 5.99 23.06 -25.35
C LEU A 188 6.09 24.59 -25.48
N GLY A 189 6.48 25.30 -24.42
CA GLY A 189 6.67 26.74 -24.46
C GLY A 189 7.84 27.20 -25.33
N LYS A 190 8.81 26.32 -25.67
CA LYS A 190 9.79 26.61 -26.73
C LYS A 190 9.16 26.46 -28.12
N SER A 191 8.44 25.39 -28.37
CA SER A 191 7.80 25.12 -29.66
C SER A 191 6.68 26.11 -30.02
N LEU A 192 5.98 26.64 -29.01
CA LEU A 192 4.88 27.59 -29.19
C LEU A 192 5.34 29.04 -29.39
N ARG A 193 6.59 29.38 -29.05
CA ARG A 193 7.11 30.75 -29.16
C ARG A 193 7.18 31.28 -30.60
N ASP A 194 7.39 30.38 -31.55
CA ASP A 194 7.52 30.73 -32.97
C ASP A 194 6.17 30.77 -33.69
N LEU A 195 5.11 30.29 -33.03
CA LEU A 195 3.75 30.32 -33.53
C LEU A 195 3.08 31.59 -32.99
N ARG A 196 2.59 32.47 -33.86
CA ARG A 196 1.84 33.69 -33.50
C ARG A 196 0.45 33.36 -32.95
N VAL A 197 0.39 32.58 -31.88
CA VAL A 197 -0.85 32.14 -31.23
C VAL A 197 -1.19 33.08 -30.09
N SER A 198 -2.48 33.28 -29.82
CA SER A 198 -2.94 34.05 -28.66
C SER A 198 -2.52 33.40 -27.35
N GLU A 199 -2.21 34.22 -26.33
CA GLU A 199 -1.80 33.76 -24.99
C GLU A 199 -2.77 32.75 -24.37
N GLN A 200 -4.08 32.91 -24.59
CA GLN A 200 -5.10 31.97 -24.09
C GLN A 200 -4.94 30.53 -24.62
N ILE A 201 -4.51 30.37 -25.86
CA ILE A 201 -4.30 29.04 -26.46
C ILE A 201 -2.99 28.45 -25.93
N ILE A 202 -1.97 29.29 -25.71
CA ILE A 202 -0.71 28.87 -25.08
C ILE A 202 -0.97 28.39 -23.66
N GLU A 203 -1.79 29.11 -22.88
CA GLU A 203 -2.18 28.68 -21.53
C GLU A 203 -2.93 27.36 -21.54
N GLU A 204 -3.89 27.17 -22.45
CA GLU A 204 -4.65 25.92 -22.55
C GLU A 204 -3.76 24.72 -22.94
N VAL A 205 -2.81 24.91 -23.87
CA VAL A 205 -1.85 23.86 -24.24
C VAL A 205 -0.86 23.54 -23.10
N LEU A 206 -0.65 24.47 -22.18
CA LEU A 206 0.21 24.29 -21.01
C LEU A 206 -0.54 23.81 -19.75
N LYS A 207 -1.87 23.64 -19.83
CA LYS A 207 -2.64 22.88 -18.83
C LYS A 207 -2.34 21.40 -19.03
N LEU A 208 -1.53 20.88 -18.13
CA LEU A 208 -1.05 19.49 -18.15
C LEU A 208 -1.67 18.69 -17.01
N ASP A 209 -2.94 18.95 -16.69
CA ASP A 209 -3.61 18.36 -15.52
C ASP A 209 -3.81 16.84 -15.71
N ASP A 210 -4.21 16.42 -16.90
CA ASP A 210 -4.36 15.00 -17.23
C ASP A 210 -3.00 14.29 -17.28
N GLU A 211 -1.98 14.91 -17.87
CA GLU A 211 -0.60 14.39 -17.85
C GLU A 211 -0.06 14.31 -16.44
N ALA A 212 -0.37 15.28 -15.57
CA ALA A 212 0.03 15.27 -14.19
C ALA A 212 -0.58 14.09 -13.42
N VAL A 213 -1.87 13.80 -13.64
CA VAL A 213 -2.54 12.63 -13.05
C VAL A 213 -1.91 11.33 -13.54
N LYS A 214 -1.73 11.19 -14.86
CA LYS A 214 -1.15 9.99 -15.46
C LYS A 214 0.29 9.75 -15.00
N LEU A 215 1.13 10.77 -15.03
CA LEU A 215 2.52 10.68 -14.58
C LEU A 215 2.61 10.32 -13.10
N THR A 216 1.73 10.88 -12.26
CA THR A 216 1.69 10.54 -10.84
C THR A 216 1.40 9.06 -10.64
N ARG A 217 0.44 8.52 -11.41
CA ARG A 217 0.11 7.10 -11.38
C ARG A 217 1.28 6.24 -11.84
N ASP A 218 1.89 6.55 -12.98
CA ASP A 218 2.99 5.76 -13.54
C ASP A 218 4.20 5.71 -12.58
N VAL A 219 4.58 6.85 -12.00
CA VAL A 219 5.68 6.91 -11.02
C VAL A 219 5.32 6.19 -9.72
N PHE A 220 4.06 6.27 -9.26
CA PHE A 220 3.60 5.53 -8.09
C PHE A 220 3.67 4.02 -8.32
N GLU A 221 3.17 3.53 -9.46
CA GLU A 221 3.21 2.12 -9.83
C GLU A 221 4.66 1.60 -9.96
N GLU A 222 5.58 2.41 -10.52
CA GLU A 222 7.01 2.10 -10.62
C GLU A 222 7.66 1.94 -9.23
N GLU A 223 7.45 2.89 -8.32
CA GLU A 223 8.07 2.86 -6.98
C GLU A 223 7.52 1.73 -6.11
N ILE A 224 6.21 1.46 -6.17
CA ILE A 224 5.60 0.33 -5.45
C ILE A 224 6.09 -0.99 -6.02
N SER A 225 6.10 -1.16 -7.34
CA SER A 225 6.62 -2.36 -7.99
C SER A 225 8.11 -2.57 -7.66
N GLY A 226 8.89 -1.50 -7.64
CA GLY A 226 10.30 -1.51 -7.24
C GLY A 226 10.49 -2.06 -5.82
N TYR A 227 9.68 -1.58 -4.87
CA TYR A 227 9.70 -2.06 -3.49
C TYR A 227 9.30 -3.54 -3.38
N VAL A 228 8.21 -3.94 -4.04
CA VAL A 228 7.71 -5.32 -4.03
C VAL A 228 8.74 -6.28 -4.63
N HIS A 229 9.38 -5.90 -5.75
CA HIS A 229 10.43 -6.72 -6.36
C HIS A 229 11.68 -6.83 -5.47
N ALA A 230 12.05 -5.76 -4.76
CA ALA A 230 13.13 -5.81 -3.79
C ALA A 230 12.79 -6.77 -2.63
N ALA A 231 11.57 -6.68 -2.10
CA ALA A 231 11.11 -7.58 -1.06
C ALA A 231 11.05 -9.05 -1.53
N ARG A 232 10.61 -9.30 -2.77
CA ARG A 232 10.64 -10.65 -3.36
C ARG A 232 12.08 -11.18 -3.49
N ARG A 233 13.02 -10.36 -3.95
CA ARG A 233 14.45 -10.73 -3.98
C ARG A 233 14.95 -11.06 -2.57
N ALA A 234 14.52 -10.29 -1.56
CA ALA A 234 14.85 -10.55 -0.17
C ALA A 234 14.35 -11.95 0.25
N VAL A 235 13.08 -12.29 -0.03
CA VAL A 235 12.52 -13.62 0.23
C VAL A 235 13.38 -14.71 -0.41
N MET A 236 13.72 -14.59 -1.69
CA MET A 236 14.53 -15.60 -2.39
C MET A 236 15.91 -15.79 -1.75
N ILE A 237 16.58 -14.70 -1.33
CA ILE A 237 17.88 -14.74 -0.67
C ILE A 237 17.76 -15.37 0.73
N LEU A 238 16.78 -14.92 1.51
CA LEU A 238 16.57 -15.36 2.89
C LEU A 238 16.13 -16.83 2.95
N SER A 239 15.27 -17.29 2.04
CA SER A 239 14.93 -18.71 1.90
C SER A 239 16.15 -19.57 1.60
N ARG A 240 17.07 -19.11 0.75
CA ARG A 240 18.33 -19.84 0.47
C ARG A 240 19.26 -19.88 1.67
N ILE A 241 19.33 -18.80 2.44
CA ILE A 241 20.13 -18.76 3.69
C ILE A 241 19.54 -19.73 4.70
N ARG A 242 18.22 -19.74 4.90
CA ARG A 242 17.55 -20.68 5.79
C ARG A 242 17.86 -22.13 5.40
N LEU A 243 17.73 -22.48 4.13
CA LEU A 243 18.09 -23.81 3.62
C LEU A 243 19.57 -24.15 3.86
N ALA A 244 20.48 -23.20 3.64
CA ALA A 244 21.90 -23.42 3.91
C ALA A 244 22.17 -23.66 5.41
N ARG A 245 21.44 -22.98 6.30
CA ARG A 245 21.51 -23.20 7.75
C ARG A 245 20.97 -24.55 8.15
N ASP A 246 19.87 -24.98 7.56
CA ASP A 246 19.29 -26.31 7.78
C ASP A 246 20.25 -27.43 7.34
N LEU A 247 21.08 -27.16 6.33
CA LEU A 247 22.16 -28.04 5.86
C LEU A 247 23.47 -27.91 6.68
N GLY A 248 23.50 -27.09 7.73
CA GLY A 248 24.61 -26.97 8.68
C GLY A 248 25.57 -25.79 8.44
N ALA A 249 25.29 -24.89 7.49
CA ALA A 249 26.11 -23.71 7.27
C ALA A 249 25.78 -22.58 8.27
N LEU A 250 26.77 -21.99 8.94
CA LEU A 250 26.59 -20.84 9.85
C LEU A 250 26.46 -19.49 9.10
N THR A 251 25.74 -19.47 7.98
CA THR A 251 25.60 -18.24 7.19
C THR A 251 24.56 -17.31 7.80
N THR A 252 24.96 -16.07 8.06
CA THR A 252 24.04 -14.99 8.45
C THR A 252 24.36 -13.76 7.64
N LEU A 253 23.32 -13.05 7.19
CA LEU A 253 23.47 -11.87 6.36
C LEU A 253 23.37 -10.60 7.20
N THR A 254 24.21 -9.61 6.89
CA THR A 254 24.12 -8.26 7.48
C THR A 254 23.11 -7.43 6.71
N GLU A 255 22.52 -6.43 7.38
CA GLU A 255 21.50 -5.56 6.78
C GLU A 255 22.01 -4.85 5.51
N ARG A 256 23.25 -4.35 5.54
CA ARG A 256 23.90 -3.69 4.40
C ARG A 256 24.00 -4.62 3.19
N ASN A 257 24.44 -5.86 3.41
CA ASN A 257 24.58 -6.84 2.33
C ASN A 257 23.20 -7.22 1.76
N LEU A 258 22.15 -7.24 2.59
CA LEU A 258 20.79 -7.51 2.11
C LEU A 258 20.33 -6.40 1.17
N TYR A 259 20.44 -5.15 1.62
CA TYR A 259 20.00 -4.00 0.85
C TYR A 259 20.76 -3.82 -0.47
N GLU A 260 22.07 -4.08 -0.46
CA GLU A 260 22.88 -4.10 -1.67
C GLU A 260 22.43 -5.21 -2.64
N ALA A 261 22.22 -6.43 -2.13
CA ALA A 261 21.80 -7.56 -2.96
C ALA A 261 20.38 -7.41 -3.53
N ILE A 262 19.46 -6.82 -2.78
CA ILE A 262 18.10 -6.58 -3.25
C ILE A 262 17.98 -5.29 -4.05
N GLY A 263 19.02 -4.47 -4.15
CA GLY A 263 19.00 -3.22 -4.93
C GLY A 263 17.96 -2.22 -4.43
N TRP A 264 17.78 -2.12 -3.11
CA TRP A 264 16.85 -1.19 -2.47
C TRP A 264 17.56 -0.48 -1.33
N ASP A 265 17.39 0.84 -1.23
CA ASP A 265 18.17 1.69 -0.33
C ASP A 265 17.28 2.46 0.65
N THR A 266 16.05 1.97 0.89
CA THR A 266 15.04 2.68 1.70
C THR A 266 14.40 1.78 2.75
N GLY A 267 14.16 2.35 3.93
CA GLY A 267 13.49 1.68 5.05
C GLY A 267 14.43 0.90 5.97
N ASP A 268 13.88 0.50 7.11
CA ASP A 268 14.58 -0.35 8.07
C ASP A 268 14.22 -1.83 7.83
N ILE A 269 15.12 -2.74 8.21
CA ILE A 269 14.88 -4.19 8.08
C ILE A 269 13.55 -4.64 8.69
N PRO A 270 13.10 -4.12 9.86
CA PRO A 270 11.80 -4.46 10.42
C PRO A 270 10.62 -4.12 9.49
N ASP A 271 10.72 -3.06 8.68
CA ASP A 271 9.67 -2.69 7.73
C ASP A 271 9.61 -3.68 6.58
N LEU A 272 10.78 -4.06 6.04
CA LEU A 272 10.89 -5.08 5.01
C LEU A 272 10.41 -6.44 5.49
N ALA A 273 10.84 -6.88 6.68
CA ALA A 273 10.44 -8.15 7.28
C ALA A 273 8.93 -8.20 7.53
N ARG A 274 8.35 -7.10 8.01
CA ARG A 274 6.90 -6.96 8.20
C ARG A 274 6.15 -7.04 6.88
N PHE A 275 6.59 -6.31 5.87
CA PHE A 275 6.00 -6.39 4.54
C PHE A 275 6.03 -7.84 4.01
N ILE A 276 7.18 -8.51 4.14
CA ILE A 276 7.34 -9.92 3.73
C ILE A 276 6.37 -10.84 4.49
N SER A 277 6.28 -10.69 5.81
CA SER A 277 5.37 -11.47 6.64
C SER A 277 3.91 -11.26 6.26
N THR A 278 3.51 -10.04 5.91
CA THR A 278 2.14 -9.74 5.49
C THR A 278 1.84 -10.19 4.06
N GLU A 279 2.82 -10.17 3.17
CA GLU A 279 2.64 -10.47 1.74
C GLU A 279 2.78 -11.97 1.45
N TRP A 280 3.73 -12.64 2.12
CA TRP A 280 4.10 -14.04 1.87
C TRP A 280 3.95 -14.96 3.09
N HIS A 281 3.49 -14.46 4.23
CA HIS A 281 3.31 -15.25 5.47
C HIS A 281 4.59 -15.92 5.98
N GLU A 282 5.74 -15.37 5.62
CA GLU A 282 7.06 -15.84 6.01
C GLU A 282 7.70 -14.90 7.04
N ASP A 283 8.28 -15.46 8.09
CA ASP A 283 9.03 -14.71 9.09
C ASP A 283 10.51 -15.07 8.98
N PHE A 284 11.33 -14.16 8.44
CA PHE A 284 12.79 -14.32 8.31
C PHE A 284 13.60 -13.59 9.38
N SER A 285 12.97 -13.24 10.51
CA SER A 285 13.65 -12.57 11.62
C SER A 285 14.84 -13.39 12.16
N ASP A 286 14.79 -14.71 12.01
CA ASP A 286 15.86 -15.64 12.38
C ASP A 286 17.12 -15.53 11.50
N CYS A 287 16.97 -15.05 10.26
CA CYS A 287 18.01 -15.01 9.24
C CYS A 287 18.79 -13.68 9.23
N ILE A 288 18.30 -12.64 9.89
CA ILE A 288 18.88 -11.29 9.86
C ILE A 288 19.42 -10.94 11.25
N LYS A 289 20.73 -10.67 11.34
CA LYS A 289 21.35 -10.22 12.61
C LYS A 289 21.34 -8.69 12.68
N GLY A 290 20.62 -8.15 13.66
CA GLY A 290 20.66 -6.73 14.03
C GLY A 290 22.07 -6.29 14.46
N GLY A 291 22.45 -5.08 14.09
CA GLY A 291 23.83 -4.59 14.05
C GLY A 291 24.66 -4.65 15.36
N ALA A 292 25.93 -5.04 15.18
CA ALA A 292 27.17 -4.48 15.76
C ALA A 292 28.30 -5.53 15.78
N ILE A 293 27.98 -6.82 15.99
CA ILE A 293 29.00 -7.85 16.27
C ILE A 293 29.40 -8.65 15.01
N SER A 294 28.62 -8.56 13.93
CA SER A 294 28.86 -9.35 12.70
C SER A 294 29.79 -8.69 11.67
N GLY A 295 30.16 -7.42 11.86
CA GLY A 295 31.06 -6.70 10.95
C GLY A 295 32.49 -7.25 10.92
N LEU A 296 32.93 -7.92 12.00
CA LEU A 296 34.28 -8.48 12.08
C LEU A 296 34.42 -9.81 11.32
N GLY A 297 33.42 -10.68 11.36
CA GLY A 297 33.47 -11.98 10.65
C GLY A 297 33.37 -11.83 9.13
N ALA A 298 32.41 -11.03 8.65
CA ALA A 298 32.22 -10.82 7.20
C ALA A 298 33.37 -10.03 6.56
N TYR A 299 34.04 -9.13 7.29
CA TYR A 299 35.22 -8.42 6.80
C TYR A 299 36.42 -9.34 6.68
N VAL A 300 36.61 -10.26 7.65
CA VAL A 300 37.65 -11.29 7.60
C VAL A 300 37.40 -12.21 6.40
N ASP A 301 36.18 -12.73 6.20
CA ASP A 301 35.88 -13.60 5.05
C ASP A 301 36.03 -12.89 3.69
N SER A 302 35.77 -11.58 3.61
CA SER A 302 36.00 -10.81 2.37
C SER A 302 37.48 -10.57 2.04
N MET A 303 38.37 -10.65 3.04
CA MET A 303 39.83 -10.53 2.84
C MET A 303 40.50 -11.86 2.50
N TRP A 304 39.82 -13.00 2.69
CA TRP A 304 40.34 -14.33 2.40
C TRP A 304 39.67 -14.99 1.19
N GLY A 305 39.28 -14.17 0.20
CA GLY A 305 38.61 -14.58 -1.04
C GLY A 305 38.87 -16.03 -1.43
N THR A 306 37.79 -16.82 -1.43
CA THR A 306 37.75 -18.12 -2.09
C THR A 306 37.45 -17.93 -3.58
#